data_AF-A0A9E8AXL3-F1
#
_entry.id   AF-A0A9E8AXL3-F1
#
_cell.length_a   1.000
_cell.length_b   1.000
_cell.length_c   1.000
_cell.angle_alpha   90.00
_cell.angle_beta   90.00
_cell.angle_gamma   90.00
#
_symmetry.space_group_name_H-M   'P 1'
#
loop_
_entity.id
_entity.type
_entity.pdbx_description
1 polymer ?
#
loop_
_entity_poly.entity_id
_entity_poly.type
_entity_poly.pdbx_seq_one_letter_code
_entity_poly.pdbx_strand_id
1 'polypeptide(L)'
;MLDGVRHKIKYRLSKEYRREVDALEEIKRTFTQLPRCQPYVIVANPDYGEGEYQATITMPAIDLLAWVNAKLESGSPLYTDKVFLPLLRDWLRDAEESGSEQSRFPAIAYEVIEREIKDWIEKGLTTVYCPSCASEIQGFHKAEKDRWNAGNSLYFWTDNWVCPAGHLLYRRNEWMHINRLSHRIDTRNW
;
A
#
# COMPACT_ATOMS: atom_id res chain seq x y z
N MET A 1 -0.81 35.68 17.46
CA MET A 1 0.39 35.46 16.60
C MET A 1 1.53 34.73 17.31
N LEU A 2 1.80 34.98 18.60
CA LEU A 2 2.90 34.34 19.35
C LEU A 2 2.69 32.85 19.70
N ASP A 3 1.43 32.41 19.92
CA ASP A 3 1.14 31.02 20.29
C ASP A 3 1.43 30.01 19.17
N GLY A 4 1.21 30.40 17.91
CA GLY A 4 1.56 29.56 16.75
C GLY A 4 3.07 29.37 16.56
N VAL A 5 3.88 30.34 17.00
CA VAL A 5 5.35 30.27 16.95
C VAL A 5 5.89 29.36 18.05
N ARG A 6 5.38 29.47 19.27
CA ARG A 6 5.71 28.57 20.38
C ARG A 6 5.33 27.12 20.08
N HIS A 7 4.16 26.88 19.50
CA HIS A 7 3.71 25.55 19.13
C HIS A 7 4.59 24.91 18.04
N LYS A 8 5.02 25.69 17.03
CA LYS A 8 5.95 25.22 15.99
C LYS A 8 7.34 24.88 16.53
N ILE A 9 7.87 25.68 17.46
CA ILE A 9 9.18 25.41 18.08
C ILE A 9 9.10 24.16 18.97
N LYS A 10 8.03 24.00 19.75
CA LYS A 10 7.81 22.82 20.59
C LYS A 10 7.69 21.54 19.77
N TYR A 11 7.00 21.59 18.63
CA TYR A 11 6.90 20.46 17.70
C TYR A 11 8.27 20.13 17.07
N ARG A 12 9.04 21.12 16.60
CA ARG A 12 10.39 20.89 16.05
C ARG A 12 11.39 20.27 17.05
N LEU A 13 11.14 20.40 18.35
CA LEU A 13 11.96 19.79 19.40
C LEU A 13 11.38 18.46 19.90
N SER A 14 10.21 18.04 19.39
CA SER A 14 9.52 16.84 19.84
C SER A 14 10.23 15.56 19.36
N LYS A 15 9.86 14.44 19.98
CA LYS A 15 10.32 13.11 19.57
C LYS A 15 9.65 12.66 18.26
N GLU A 16 8.40 13.08 18.02
CA GLU A 16 7.72 12.79 16.75
C GLU A 16 8.41 13.46 15.58
N TYR A 17 8.75 14.75 15.68
CA TYR A 17 9.44 15.47 14.60
C TYR A 17 10.79 14.84 14.26
N ARG A 18 11.57 14.43 15.26
CA ARG A 18 12.84 13.70 15.01
C ARG A 18 12.63 12.37 14.30
N ARG A 19 11.62 11.59 14.71
CA ARG A 19 11.27 10.33 14.02
C ARG A 19 10.85 10.57 12.58
N GLU A 20 10.08 11.61 12.31
CA GLU A 20 9.70 11.99 10.95
C GLU A 20 10.93 12.38 10.11
N VAL A 21 11.84 13.18 10.66
CA VAL A 21 13.09 13.57 9.97
C VAL A 21 13.97 12.35 9.69
N ASP A 22 14.17 11.48 10.67
CA ASP A 22 14.97 10.26 10.53
C ASP A 22 14.38 9.33 9.45
N ALA A 23 13.06 9.13 9.46
CA ALA A 23 12.37 8.33 8.44
C ALA A 23 12.51 8.94 7.03
N LEU A 24 12.45 10.26 6.91
CA LEU A 24 12.65 10.95 5.63
C LEU A 24 14.09 10.83 5.11
N GLU A 25 15.09 10.93 6.00
CA GLU A 25 16.48 10.72 5.64
C GLU A 25 16.73 9.27 5.21
N GLU A 26 16.10 8.32 5.88
CA GLU A 26 16.18 6.90 5.52
C GLU A 26 15.56 6.61 4.14
N ILE A 27 14.39 7.19 3.84
CA ILE A 27 13.76 7.09 2.51
C ILE A 27 14.72 7.64 1.45
N LYS A 28 15.24 8.86 1.64
CA LYS A 28 16.17 9.48 0.68
C LYS A 28 17.42 8.63 0.46
N ARG A 29 18.03 8.14 1.54
CA ARG A 29 19.20 7.26 1.49
C ARG A 29 18.91 5.94 0.79
N THR A 30 17.72 5.38 0.99
CA THR A 30 17.31 4.15 0.29
C THR A 30 17.25 4.41 -1.21
N PHE A 31 16.60 5.48 -1.65
CA PHE A 31 16.48 5.82 -3.07
C PHE A 31 17.82 6.10 -3.75
N THR A 32 18.81 6.68 -3.06
CA THR A 32 20.14 6.88 -3.65
C THR A 32 20.94 5.60 -3.82
N GLN A 33 20.57 4.52 -3.13
CA GLN A 33 21.21 3.21 -3.18
C GLN A 33 20.47 2.22 -4.09
N LEU A 34 19.28 2.58 -4.57
CA LEU A 34 18.53 1.71 -5.47
C LEU A 34 19.28 1.57 -6.80
N PRO A 35 19.35 0.35 -7.36
CA PRO A 35 19.78 0.18 -8.73
C PRO A 35 18.81 0.91 -9.66
N ARG A 36 19.22 1.11 -10.91
CA ARG A 36 18.33 1.62 -11.96
C ARG A 36 17.05 0.78 -12.00
N CYS A 37 15.91 1.45 -12.15
CA CYS A 37 14.63 0.76 -12.26
C CYS A 37 14.59 -0.09 -13.53
N GLN A 38 14.02 -1.28 -13.42
CA GLN A 38 13.80 -2.23 -14.51
C GLN A 38 12.38 -2.04 -15.09
N PRO A 39 12.06 -2.61 -16.26
CA PRO A 39 10.76 -2.40 -16.91
C PRO A 39 9.57 -2.90 -16.08
N TYR A 40 9.82 -3.86 -15.17
CA TYR A 40 8.81 -4.41 -14.27
C TYR A 40 9.24 -4.24 -12.81
N VAL A 41 8.28 -3.95 -11.95
CA VAL A 41 8.49 -3.74 -10.52
C VAL A 41 7.69 -4.77 -9.73
N ILE A 42 8.36 -5.51 -8.86
CA ILE A 42 7.73 -6.37 -7.85
C ILE A 42 7.12 -5.47 -6.78
N VAL A 43 5.80 -5.33 -6.80
CA VAL A 43 5.02 -4.51 -5.87
C VAL A 43 4.56 -5.28 -4.64
N ALA A 44 4.46 -6.60 -4.73
CA ALA A 44 4.25 -7.51 -3.60
C ALA A 44 4.95 -8.85 -3.82
N ASN A 45 5.41 -9.46 -2.74
CA ASN A 45 6.04 -10.77 -2.69
C ASN A 45 5.91 -11.32 -1.25
N PRO A 46 6.03 -12.63 -0.98
CA PRO A 46 6.15 -13.18 0.37
C PRO A 46 7.12 -12.50 1.33
N ASP A 47 8.15 -11.84 0.82
CA ASP A 47 9.13 -11.11 1.64
C ASP A 47 8.65 -9.69 2.04
N TYR A 48 7.48 -9.24 1.57
CA TYR A 48 6.95 -7.88 1.80
C TYR A 48 5.84 -7.85 2.86
N GLY A 49 5.75 -6.72 3.56
CA GLY A 49 4.73 -6.48 4.58
C GLY A 49 4.81 -7.48 5.74
N GLU A 50 3.65 -7.84 6.29
CA GLU A 50 3.52 -8.81 7.38
C GLU A 50 3.35 -10.27 6.89
N GLY A 51 3.74 -10.56 5.64
CA GLY A 51 3.61 -11.90 5.05
C GLY A 51 2.21 -12.22 4.51
N GLU A 52 1.42 -11.18 4.23
CA GLU A 52 0.04 -11.31 3.71
C GLU A 52 0.03 -11.94 2.31
N TYR A 53 1.01 -11.62 1.48
CA TYR A 53 1.13 -12.13 0.11
C TYR A 53 1.95 -13.42 0.10
N GLN A 54 1.47 -14.42 -0.61
CA GLN A 54 2.16 -15.68 -0.89
C GLN A 54 2.50 -15.82 -2.40
N ALA A 55 2.10 -14.80 -3.17
CA ALA A 55 2.36 -14.65 -4.59
C ALA A 55 3.36 -13.51 -4.83
N THR A 56 4.03 -13.56 -5.98
CA THR A 56 4.80 -12.43 -6.48
C THR A 56 3.93 -11.66 -7.45
N ILE A 57 3.74 -10.36 -7.18
CA ILE A 57 2.90 -9.47 -7.98
C ILE A 57 3.82 -8.42 -8.59
N THR A 58 3.77 -8.34 -9.92
CA THR A 58 4.58 -7.39 -10.70
C THR A 58 3.69 -6.40 -11.45
N MET A 59 4.21 -5.19 -11.63
CA MET A 59 3.55 -4.12 -12.37
C MET A 59 4.55 -3.52 -13.37
N PRO A 60 4.15 -3.18 -14.59
CA PRO A 60 5.00 -2.39 -15.48
C PRO A 60 5.38 -1.06 -14.82
N ALA A 61 6.66 -0.66 -14.91
CA ALA A 61 7.15 0.58 -14.31
C ALA A 61 6.42 1.81 -14.87
N ILE A 62 5.99 1.76 -16.14
CA ILE A 62 5.22 2.83 -16.78
C ILE A 62 3.82 3.01 -16.18
N ASP A 63 3.14 1.93 -15.82
CA ASP A 63 1.81 1.99 -15.21
C ASP A 63 1.91 2.48 -13.77
N LEU A 64 2.94 2.03 -13.05
CA LEU A 64 3.24 2.54 -11.71
C LEU A 64 3.59 4.03 -11.75
N LEU A 65 4.37 4.48 -12.74
CA LEU A 65 4.68 5.90 -12.95
C LEU A 65 3.43 6.72 -13.23
N ALA A 66 2.50 6.21 -14.04
CA ALA A 66 1.22 6.86 -14.30
C ALA A 66 0.41 7.03 -13.00
N TRP A 67 0.35 6.01 -12.15
CA TRP A 67 -0.28 6.10 -10.84
C TRP A 67 0.40 7.14 -9.93
N VAL A 68 1.74 7.17 -9.89
CA VAL A 68 2.49 8.15 -9.08
C VAL A 68 2.17 9.58 -9.52
N ASN A 69 2.14 9.84 -10.82
CA ASN A 69 1.81 11.16 -11.36
C ASN A 69 0.38 11.58 -10.97
N ALA A 70 -0.59 10.68 -11.12
CA ALA A 70 -1.97 10.96 -10.71
C ALA A 70 -2.09 11.26 -9.20
N LYS A 71 -1.36 10.53 -8.34
CA LYS A 71 -1.33 10.80 -6.89
C LYS A 71 -0.71 12.16 -6.57
N LEU A 72 0.40 12.52 -7.22
CA LEU A 72 1.05 13.82 -7.06
C LEU A 72 0.12 14.98 -7.45
N GLU A 73 -0.65 14.83 -8.53
CA GLU A 73 -1.64 15.82 -8.98
C GLU A 73 -2.82 15.95 -8.02
N SER A 74 -3.32 14.82 -7.49
CA SER A 74 -4.44 14.82 -6.52
C SER A 74 -4.07 15.45 -5.17
N GLY A 75 -2.78 15.48 -4.84
CA GLY A 75 -2.24 16.01 -3.59
C GLY A 75 -2.48 15.06 -2.41
N SER A 76 -1.40 14.43 -1.91
CA SER A 76 -1.51 13.64 -0.68
C SER A 76 -1.46 14.55 0.57
N PRO A 77 -2.35 14.32 1.56
CA PRO A 77 -2.27 14.99 2.85
C PRO A 77 -1.10 14.47 3.71
N LEU A 78 -0.55 13.29 3.40
CA LEU A 78 0.53 12.68 4.17
C LEU A 78 1.87 13.33 3.85
N TYR A 79 2.63 13.69 4.89
CA TYR A 79 3.93 14.35 4.74
C TYR A 79 4.98 13.41 4.12
N THR A 80 4.91 12.12 4.43
CA THR A 80 5.75 11.06 3.84
C THR A 80 5.60 11.01 2.32
N ASP A 81 4.36 11.06 1.81
CA ASP A 81 4.06 11.01 0.38
C ASP A 81 4.65 12.20 -0.38
N LYS A 82 4.75 13.38 0.26
CA LYS A 82 5.34 14.58 -0.35
C LYS A 82 6.85 14.45 -0.61
N VAL A 83 7.53 13.54 0.08
CA VAL A 83 8.95 13.25 -0.15
C VAL A 83 9.11 11.98 -0.97
N PHE A 84 8.32 10.96 -0.66
CA PHE A 84 8.39 9.65 -1.29
C PHE A 84 7.97 9.68 -2.76
N LEU A 85 6.79 10.22 -3.09
CA LEU A 85 6.24 10.15 -4.44
C LEU A 85 7.14 10.84 -5.49
N PRO A 86 7.76 12.01 -5.22
CA PRO A 86 8.73 12.59 -6.16
C PRO A 86 9.96 11.71 -6.40
N LEU A 87 10.52 11.10 -5.34
CA LEU A 87 11.67 10.19 -5.47
C LEU A 87 11.30 8.93 -6.26
N LEU A 88 10.12 8.36 -5.97
CA LEU A 88 9.59 7.22 -6.69
C LEU A 88 9.39 7.54 -8.17
N ARG A 89 8.77 8.69 -8.48
CA ARG A 89 8.58 9.16 -9.86
C ARG A 89 9.92 9.24 -10.61
N ASP A 90 10.92 9.86 -9.99
CA ASP A 90 12.21 10.05 -10.63
C ASP A 90 12.92 8.71 -10.87
N TRP A 91 12.88 7.77 -9.91
CA TRP A 91 13.40 6.41 -10.08
C TRP A 91 12.69 5.63 -11.19
N LEU A 92 11.36 5.73 -11.29
CA LEU A 92 10.56 5.05 -12.30
C LEU A 92 10.73 5.65 -13.70
N ARG A 93 10.92 6.97 -13.81
CA ARG A 93 11.16 7.65 -15.10
C ARG A 93 12.44 7.17 -15.76
N ASP A 94 13.43 6.79 -14.94
CA ASP A 94 14.72 6.30 -15.42
C ASP A 94 14.71 4.79 -15.70
N ALA A 95 13.53 4.15 -15.69
CA ALA A 95 13.41 2.72 -15.96
C ALA A 95 14.00 2.33 -17.32
N GLU A 96 14.58 1.13 -17.39
CA GLU A 96 15.00 0.56 -18.67
C GLU A 96 13.79 0.34 -19.59
N GLU A 97 13.97 0.62 -20.88
CA GLU A 97 12.88 0.53 -21.87
C GLU A 97 12.59 -0.92 -22.28
N SER A 98 13.57 -1.82 -22.13
CA SER A 98 13.47 -3.20 -22.58
C SER A 98 14.26 -4.13 -21.68
N GLY A 99 13.66 -5.25 -21.27
CA GLY A 99 14.29 -6.26 -20.43
C GLY A 99 13.24 -7.15 -19.77
N SER A 100 13.67 -8.31 -19.28
CA SER A 100 12.84 -9.21 -18.47
C SER A 100 13.17 -9.14 -16.97
N GLU A 101 14.15 -8.32 -16.61
CA GLU A 101 14.54 -8.13 -15.22
C GLU A 101 13.47 -7.36 -14.44
N GLN A 102 13.48 -7.57 -13.13
CA GLN A 102 12.47 -7.02 -12.23
C GLN A 102 13.16 -6.25 -11.11
N SER A 103 12.72 -5.02 -10.88
CA SER A 103 13.13 -4.24 -9.71
C SER A 103 12.25 -4.59 -8.53
N ARG A 104 12.85 -4.64 -7.35
CA ARG A 104 12.09 -4.75 -6.10
C ARG A 104 11.60 -3.37 -5.69
N PHE A 105 10.30 -3.22 -5.46
CA PHE A 105 9.77 -2.01 -4.86
C PHE A 105 10.40 -1.76 -3.47
N PRO A 106 10.77 -0.52 -3.10
CA PRO A 106 11.43 -0.26 -1.83
C PRO A 106 10.55 -0.63 -0.64
N ALA A 107 10.98 -1.60 0.17
CA ALA A 107 10.19 -2.13 1.29
C ALA A 107 9.79 -1.05 2.31
N ILE A 108 10.66 -0.05 2.54
CA ILE A 108 10.38 1.09 3.42
C ILE A 108 9.13 1.88 3.03
N ALA A 109 8.69 1.77 1.78
CA ALA A 109 7.54 2.48 1.25
C ALA A 109 6.36 1.58 0.91
N TYR A 110 6.42 0.32 1.33
CA TYR A 110 5.37 -0.65 1.04
C TYR A 110 4.00 -0.18 1.55
N GLU A 111 3.95 0.41 2.75
CA GLU A 111 2.71 0.96 3.34
C GLU A 111 1.99 1.98 2.44
N VAL A 112 2.73 2.70 1.59
CA VAL A 112 2.16 3.71 0.67
C VAL A 112 1.33 3.05 -0.42
N ILE A 113 1.75 1.87 -0.87
CA ILE A 113 1.13 1.16 -1.99
C ILE A 113 0.28 -0.04 -1.56
N GLU A 114 0.44 -0.51 -0.32
CA GLU A 114 -0.20 -1.73 0.19
C GLU A 114 -1.71 -1.79 -0.12
N ARG A 115 -2.41 -0.67 0.10
CA ARG A 115 -3.86 -0.57 -0.12
C ARG A 115 -4.25 -0.53 -1.59
N GLU A 116 -3.33 -0.14 -2.46
CA GLU A 116 -3.55 0.05 -3.90
C GLU A 116 -3.31 -1.24 -4.68
N ILE A 117 -2.49 -2.16 -4.16
CA ILE A 117 -2.15 -3.43 -4.81
C ILE A 117 -3.42 -4.22 -5.16
N LYS A 118 -4.40 -4.27 -4.24
CA LYS A 118 -5.69 -4.93 -4.49
C LYS A 118 -6.42 -4.32 -5.69
N ASP A 119 -6.49 -3.00 -5.75
CA ASP A 119 -7.13 -2.28 -6.84
C ASP A 119 -6.40 -2.49 -8.17
N TRP A 120 -5.06 -2.51 -8.16
CA TRP A 120 -4.26 -2.74 -9.37
C TRP A 120 -4.47 -4.15 -9.92
N ILE A 121 -4.52 -5.15 -9.05
CA ILE A 121 -4.81 -6.53 -9.42
C ILE A 121 -6.21 -6.64 -10.01
N GLU A 122 -7.22 -6.05 -9.36
CA GLU A 122 -8.62 -6.07 -9.83
C GLU A 122 -8.80 -5.37 -11.19
N LYS A 123 -8.01 -4.33 -11.47
CA LYS A 123 -8.02 -3.59 -12.74
C LYS A 123 -7.18 -4.28 -13.83
N GLY A 124 -6.49 -5.38 -13.53
CA GLY A 124 -5.63 -6.08 -14.48
C GLY A 124 -4.36 -5.31 -14.84
N LEU A 125 -3.88 -4.42 -13.96
CA LEU A 125 -2.65 -3.64 -14.18
C LEU A 125 -1.38 -4.40 -13.74
N THR A 126 -1.55 -5.59 -13.15
CA THR A 126 -0.46 -6.38 -12.59
C THR A 126 -0.47 -7.80 -13.13
N THR A 127 0.70 -8.41 -13.18
CA THR A 127 0.85 -9.85 -13.36
C THR A 127 0.99 -10.50 -11.99
N VAL A 128 0.27 -11.61 -11.77
CA VAL A 128 0.34 -12.38 -10.53
C VAL A 128 1.00 -13.72 -10.83
N TYR A 129 2.10 -14.02 -10.14
CA TYR A 129 2.82 -15.29 -10.23
C TYR A 129 2.56 -16.13 -8.98
N CYS A 130 2.13 -17.38 -9.18
CA CYS A 130 1.93 -18.35 -8.11
C CYS A 130 3.17 -19.25 -7.99
N PRO A 131 3.96 -19.15 -6.89
CA PRO A 131 5.17 -19.96 -6.72
C PRO A 131 4.88 -21.46 -6.71
N SER A 132 3.77 -21.88 -6.11
CA SER A 132 3.37 -23.29 -6.06
C SER A 132 2.98 -23.88 -7.42
N CYS A 133 2.43 -23.07 -8.32
CA CYS A 133 2.16 -23.49 -9.71
C CYS A 133 3.38 -23.30 -10.63
N ALA A 134 4.38 -22.56 -10.17
CA ALA A 134 5.49 -22.06 -10.98
C ALA A 134 5.06 -21.31 -12.24
N SER A 135 3.91 -20.62 -12.21
CA SER A 135 3.33 -19.96 -13.38
C SER A 135 2.62 -18.66 -13.04
N GLU A 136 2.49 -17.80 -14.05
CA GLU A 136 1.55 -16.69 -14.02
C GLU A 136 0.11 -17.22 -14.00
N ILE A 137 -0.78 -16.47 -13.36
CA ILE A 137 -2.20 -16.80 -13.28
C ILE A 137 -3.02 -15.66 -13.89
N GLN A 138 -4.07 -16.01 -14.63
CA GLN A 138 -4.96 -15.03 -15.26
C GLN A 138 -6.20 -14.67 -14.42
N GLY A 139 -6.27 -15.19 -13.20
CA GLY A 139 -7.38 -14.95 -12.30
C GLY A 139 -7.18 -15.66 -10.97
N PHE A 140 -7.96 -15.25 -9.98
CA PHE A 140 -7.94 -15.83 -8.64
C PHE A 140 -9.36 -15.82 -8.07
N HIS A 141 -9.62 -16.74 -7.16
CA HIS A 141 -10.88 -16.78 -6.42
C HIS A 141 -10.70 -16.06 -5.09
N LYS A 142 -11.62 -15.15 -4.79
CA LYS A 142 -11.72 -14.47 -3.50
C LYS A 142 -12.71 -15.20 -2.61
N ALA A 143 -12.32 -15.43 -1.37
CA ALA A 143 -13.21 -15.97 -0.35
C ALA A 143 -12.97 -15.25 0.98
N GLU A 144 -14.06 -14.75 1.58
CA GLU A 144 -14.06 -14.38 2.99
C GLU A 144 -14.19 -15.67 3.82
N LYS A 145 -13.27 -15.89 4.76
CA LYS A 145 -13.33 -16.98 5.74
C LYS A 145 -13.42 -16.43 7.15
N ASP A 146 -13.73 -17.32 8.09
CA ASP A 146 -13.66 -17.04 9.54
C ASP A 146 -14.45 -15.79 9.97
N ARG A 147 -15.57 -15.52 9.27
CA ARG A 147 -16.41 -14.35 9.56
C ARG A 147 -17.00 -14.49 10.95
N TRP A 148 -16.69 -13.51 11.80
CA TRP A 148 -17.18 -13.39 13.15
C TRP A 148 -17.64 -11.97 13.44
N ASN A 149 -18.63 -11.82 14.31
CA ASN A 149 -19.08 -10.52 14.77
C ASN A 149 -19.37 -10.51 16.26
N ALA A 150 -19.01 -9.41 16.93
CA ALA A 150 -19.46 -9.09 18.28
C ALA A 150 -20.61 -8.07 18.19
N GLY A 151 -21.84 -8.59 18.23
CA GLY A 151 -23.04 -7.78 18.08
C GLY A 151 -23.11 -7.10 16.71
N ASN A 152 -23.45 -5.80 16.71
CA ASN A 152 -23.61 -4.98 15.50
C ASN A 152 -22.49 -3.94 15.32
N SER A 153 -21.43 -4.00 16.13
CA SER A 153 -20.40 -2.98 16.22
C SER A 153 -19.01 -3.45 15.83
N LEU A 154 -18.73 -4.75 15.88
CA LEU A 154 -17.42 -5.28 15.50
C LEU A 154 -17.60 -6.48 14.57
N TYR A 155 -16.94 -6.42 13.42
CA TYR A 155 -16.89 -7.47 12.41
C TYR A 155 -15.43 -7.86 12.18
N PHE A 156 -15.20 -9.16 12.04
CA PHE A 156 -13.93 -9.77 11.72
C PHE A 156 -14.13 -10.74 10.57
N TRP A 157 -13.20 -10.79 9.64
CA TRP A 157 -13.12 -11.83 8.62
C TRP A 157 -11.69 -11.98 8.12
N THR A 158 -11.41 -13.09 7.44
CA THR A 158 -10.14 -13.30 6.75
C THR A 158 -10.36 -13.26 5.25
N ASP A 159 -9.75 -12.30 4.57
CA ASP A 159 -9.70 -12.25 3.11
C ASP A 159 -8.67 -13.26 2.62
N ASN A 160 -9.11 -14.26 1.85
CA ASN A 160 -8.24 -15.24 1.20
C ASN A 160 -8.38 -15.17 -0.31
N TRP A 161 -7.25 -15.10 -1.00
CA TRP A 161 -7.19 -15.25 -2.45
C TRP A 161 -6.47 -16.53 -2.81
N VAL A 162 -7.05 -17.30 -3.72
CA VAL A 162 -6.48 -18.56 -4.18
C VAL A 162 -6.38 -18.60 -5.70
N CYS A 163 -5.33 -19.23 -6.22
CA CYS A 163 -5.22 -19.48 -7.66
C CYS A 163 -6.24 -20.54 -8.11
N PRO A 164 -6.44 -20.75 -9.43
CA PRO A 164 -7.36 -21.77 -9.94
C PRO A 164 -7.03 -23.21 -9.48
N ALA A 165 -5.77 -23.48 -9.13
CA ALA A 165 -5.34 -24.76 -8.56
C ALA A 165 -5.57 -24.87 -7.03
N GLY A 166 -6.07 -23.81 -6.38
CA GLY A 166 -6.38 -23.78 -4.95
C GLY A 166 -5.23 -23.37 -4.02
N HIS A 167 -4.07 -22.97 -4.55
CA HIS A 167 -2.96 -22.46 -3.73
C HIS A 167 -3.26 -21.05 -3.21
N LEU A 168 -2.89 -20.78 -1.96
CA LEU A 168 -3.04 -19.46 -1.33
C LEU A 168 -2.09 -18.45 -1.98
N LEU A 169 -2.63 -17.26 -2.30
CA LEU A 169 -1.90 -16.15 -2.92
C LEU A 169 -1.84 -14.92 -2.02
N TYR A 170 -2.89 -14.73 -1.22
CA TYR A 170 -3.01 -13.63 -0.27
C TYR A 170 -3.90 -14.06 0.89
N ARG A 171 -3.51 -13.66 2.11
CA ARG A 171 -4.28 -13.84 3.33
C ARG A 171 -4.10 -12.64 4.24
N ARG A 172 -5.21 -11.98 4.58
CA ARG A 172 -5.22 -10.90 5.58
C ARG A 172 -6.42 -11.03 6.50
N ASN A 173 -6.18 -10.70 7.76
CA ASN A 173 -7.22 -10.58 8.76
C ASN A 173 -7.76 -9.15 8.76
N GLU A 174 -9.06 -9.02 8.52
CA GLU A 174 -9.77 -7.75 8.42
C GLU A 174 -10.65 -7.53 9.65
N TRP A 175 -10.73 -6.27 10.07
CA TRP A 175 -11.50 -5.84 11.22
C TRP A 175 -12.24 -4.56 10.89
N MET A 176 -13.53 -4.52 11.16
CA MET A 176 -14.35 -3.33 10.99
C MET A 176 -15.10 -3.02 12.28
N HIS A 177 -14.89 -1.80 12.80
CA HIS A 177 -15.67 -1.26 13.89
C HIS A 177 -16.70 -0.26 13.37
N ILE A 178 -17.99 -0.53 13.57
CA ILE A 178 -19.08 0.34 13.17
C ILE A 178 -19.55 1.16 14.37
N ASN A 179 -19.20 2.45 14.37
CA ASN A 179 -19.75 3.43 15.32
C ASN A 179 -21.10 3.93 14.81
N ARG A 180 -22.20 3.34 15.29
CA ARG A 180 -23.56 3.85 14.99
C ARG A 180 -23.87 5.02 15.93
N LEU A 181 -23.92 6.24 15.39
CA LEU A 181 -24.52 7.37 16.08
C LEU A 181 -26.04 7.15 16.11
N SER A 182 -26.57 6.68 17.24
CA SER A 182 -28.03 6.66 17.44
C SER A 182 -28.50 8.08 17.70
N HIS A 183 -28.94 8.78 16.65
CA HIS A 183 -29.79 9.95 16.86
C HIS A 183 -31.12 9.44 17.42
N ARG A 184 -31.35 9.66 18.71
CA ARG A 184 -32.67 9.50 19.32
C ARG A 184 -33.55 10.60 18.72
N ILE A 185 -34.29 10.28 17.66
CA ILE A 185 -35.37 11.15 17.19
C ILE A 185 -36.46 11.03 18.27
N ASP A 186 -36.58 12.05 19.10
CA ASP A 186 -37.65 12.14 20.08
C ASP A 186 -38.96 12.37 19.31
N THR A 187 -39.73 11.30 19.07
CA THR A 187 -41.02 11.36 18.37
C THR A 187 -42.16 11.80 19.29
N ARG A 188 -41.88 12.42 20.45
CA ARG A 188 -42.90 13.05 21.29
C ARG A 188 -43.15 14.47 20.82
N ASN A 189 -43.99 14.61 19.80
CA ASN A 189 -44.88 15.76 19.58
C ASN A 189 -45.78 15.44 18.37
N TRP A 190 -46.83 14.66 18.62
CA TRP A 190 -48.10 14.67 17.89
C TRP A 190 -49.21 14.47 18.90
#